data_AF-A0A1I0E8Y6-F1
#
_entry.id   AF-A0A1I0E8Y6-F1
#
_cell.length_a   1.000
_cell.length_b   1.000
_cell.length_c   1.000
_cell.angle_alpha   90.00
_cell.angle_beta   90.00
_cell.angle_gamma   90.00
#
_symmetry.space_group_name_H-M   'P 1'
#
loop_
_entity.id
_entity.type
_entity.pdbx_description
1 polymer ?
#
loop_
_entity_poly.entity_id
_entity_poly.type
_entity_poly.pdbx_seq_one_letter_code
_entity_poly.pdbx_strand_id
1 'polypeptide(L)'
;MRYHLNENLLNEARKVLKNRKNIFWIVGGSCSGKSTVSKAIAQTSGLLYYNMDEYIFGKYIKRYSKELHPANWAWFFAENPLDWALSFSSWEENNQFNIAATAEQLNLFCEDIQKIDKDQAILVDGGITNPAMLARVLDTHQICCIKVEDDLCIRIWEDCKERQPMKEMILQLPSPQEKWSKFLDTNILMNRQIETECRENGIKIFYREDKTTVDDMANEITTLFLKKIT
;
A
#
# COMPACT_ATOMS: atom_id res chain seq x y z
N MET A 1 2.42 -21.48 11.01
CA MET A 1 2.21 -20.33 10.12
C MET A 1 0.72 -20.01 10.15
N ARG A 2 0.32 -18.79 10.56
CA ARG A 2 -1.09 -18.46 10.90
C ARG A 2 -1.93 -18.04 9.69
N TYR A 3 -1.29 -17.48 8.66
CA TYR A 3 -1.93 -17.01 7.44
C TYR A 3 -1.23 -17.61 6.23
N HIS A 4 -2.01 -17.95 5.20
CA HIS A 4 -1.51 -18.55 3.97
C HIS A 4 -2.01 -17.76 2.78
N LEU A 5 -1.13 -17.55 1.81
CA LEU A 5 -1.49 -16.94 0.55
C LEU A 5 -2.56 -17.79 -0.16
N ASN A 6 -3.69 -17.16 -0.49
CA ASN A 6 -4.70 -17.78 -1.34
C ASN A 6 -4.31 -17.60 -2.81
N GLU A 7 -3.60 -18.59 -3.37
CA GLU A 7 -3.14 -18.58 -4.76
C GLU A 7 -4.29 -18.48 -5.78
N ASN A 8 -5.49 -18.95 -5.44
CA ASN A 8 -6.64 -18.83 -6.32
C ASN A 8 -7.08 -17.37 -6.48
N LEU A 9 -7.14 -16.59 -5.39
CA LEU A 9 -7.48 -15.16 -5.47
C LEU A 9 -6.48 -14.38 -6.32
N LEU A 10 -5.19 -14.70 -6.17
CA LEU A 10 -4.16 -14.05 -6.97
C LEU A 10 -4.25 -14.41 -8.45
N ASN A 11 -4.55 -15.68 -8.77
CA ASN A 11 -4.77 -16.12 -10.14
C ASN A 11 -6.00 -15.46 -10.77
N GLU A 12 -7.10 -15.29 -10.03
CA GLU A 12 -8.26 -14.54 -10.50
C GLU A 12 -7.95 -13.06 -10.70
N ALA A 13 -7.24 -12.43 -9.76
CA ALA A 13 -6.79 -11.05 -9.92
C ALA A 13 -5.93 -10.87 -11.17
N ARG A 14 -5.02 -11.81 -11.44
CA ARG A 14 -4.20 -11.81 -12.67
C ARG A 14 -5.05 -11.85 -13.94
N LYS A 15 -6.12 -12.66 -13.97
CA LYS A 15 -7.02 -12.74 -15.15
C LYS A 15 -7.69 -11.39 -15.44
N VAL A 16 -8.07 -10.66 -14.40
CA VAL A 16 -8.69 -9.33 -14.53
C VAL A 16 -7.67 -8.26 -14.91
N LEU A 17 -6.52 -8.23 -14.23
CA LEU A 17 -5.58 -7.11 -14.31
C LEU A 17 -4.57 -7.22 -15.46
N LYS A 18 -4.21 -8.43 -15.92
CA LYS A 18 -3.16 -8.63 -16.95
C LYS A 18 -3.42 -7.85 -18.25
N ASN A 19 -4.69 -7.65 -18.60
CA ASN A 19 -5.11 -6.94 -19.82
C ASN A 19 -5.44 -5.45 -19.58
N ARG A 20 -5.45 -4.98 -18.33
CA ARG A 20 -5.73 -3.58 -17.97
C ARG A 20 -4.43 -2.78 -17.96
N LYS A 21 -3.93 -2.42 -19.14
CA LYS A 21 -2.66 -1.69 -19.32
C LYS A 21 -2.70 -0.21 -18.91
N ASN A 22 -3.89 0.28 -18.63
CA ASN A 22 -4.20 1.65 -18.20
C ASN A 22 -4.37 1.78 -16.68
N ILE A 23 -3.96 0.78 -15.89
CA ILE A 23 -3.87 0.87 -14.43
C ILE A 23 -2.42 1.14 -14.05
N PHE A 24 -2.19 2.16 -13.25
CA PHE A 24 -0.88 2.55 -12.74
C PHE A 24 -0.93 2.57 -11.22
N TRP A 25 0.04 1.94 -10.55
CA TRP A 25 0.06 1.79 -9.11
C TRP A 25 1.27 2.48 -8.51
N ILE A 26 1.04 3.40 -7.57
CA ILE A 26 2.09 4.04 -6.77
C ILE A 26 2.12 3.38 -5.39
N VAL A 27 3.18 2.61 -5.13
CA VAL A 27 3.47 2.00 -3.83
C VAL A 27 4.54 2.79 -3.07
N GLY A 28 4.85 2.35 -1.86
CA GLY A 28 5.89 2.95 -1.02
C GLY A 28 5.56 2.92 0.47
N GLY A 29 6.60 3.03 1.27
CA GLY A 29 6.50 3.05 2.73
C GLY A 29 5.66 4.18 3.31
N SER A 30 5.21 4.04 4.56
CA SER A 30 4.58 5.15 5.29
C SER A 30 5.45 6.41 5.22
N CYS A 31 4.82 7.59 5.27
CA CYS A 31 5.50 8.88 5.22
C CYS A 31 6.27 9.21 3.92
N SER A 32 6.23 8.36 2.88
CA SER A 32 6.91 8.67 1.61
C SER A 32 6.19 9.71 0.75
N GLY A 33 4.96 10.12 1.11
CA GLY A 33 4.23 11.19 0.40
C GLY A 33 3.34 10.72 -0.75
N LYS A 34 3.21 9.39 -0.95
CA LYS A 34 2.41 8.75 -2.02
C LYS A 34 1.05 9.40 -2.24
N SER A 35 0.25 9.54 -1.19
CA SER A 35 -1.12 10.00 -1.36
C SER A 35 -1.21 11.45 -1.80
N THR A 36 -0.30 12.30 -1.32
CA THR A 36 -0.23 13.69 -1.74
C THR A 36 0.20 13.78 -3.22
N VAL A 37 1.23 13.03 -3.61
CA VAL A 37 1.74 13.01 -4.99
C VAL A 37 0.72 12.38 -5.95
N SER A 38 0.09 11.27 -5.58
CA SER A 38 -0.90 10.57 -6.40
C SER A 38 -2.13 11.44 -6.64
N LYS A 39 -2.60 12.17 -5.62
CA LYS A 39 -3.69 13.13 -5.79
C LYS A 39 -3.33 14.24 -6.76
N ALA A 40 -2.14 14.82 -6.64
CA ALA A 40 -1.66 15.87 -7.54
C ALA A 40 -1.57 15.36 -8.99
N ILE A 41 -1.01 14.16 -9.21
CA ILE A 41 -0.94 13.54 -10.54
C ILE A 41 -2.35 13.32 -11.10
N ALA A 42 -3.27 12.72 -10.33
CA ALA A 42 -4.60 12.43 -10.83
C ALA A 42 -5.38 13.70 -11.21
N GLN A 43 -5.22 14.79 -10.44
CA GLN A 43 -5.83 16.08 -10.72
C GLN A 43 -5.35 16.70 -12.05
N THR A 44 -4.09 16.51 -12.41
CA THR A 44 -3.50 17.12 -13.62
C THR A 44 -3.57 16.23 -14.86
N SER A 45 -3.64 14.90 -14.69
CA SER A 45 -3.63 13.92 -15.78
C SER A 45 -5.00 13.38 -16.19
N GLY A 46 -6.07 13.71 -15.45
CA GLY A 46 -7.43 13.20 -15.71
C GLY A 46 -7.60 11.70 -15.41
N LEU A 47 -6.63 11.09 -14.72
CA LEU A 47 -6.71 9.70 -14.27
C LEU A 47 -7.75 9.56 -13.16
N LEU A 48 -8.47 8.43 -13.16
CA LEU A 48 -9.33 8.07 -12.04
C LEU A 48 -8.44 7.75 -10.83
N TYR A 49 -8.50 8.59 -9.80
CA TYR A 49 -7.79 8.38 -8.55
C TYR A 49 -8.47 7.27 -7.72
N TYR A 50 -7.74 6.20 -7.42
CA TYR A 50 -8.19 5.09 -6.59
C TYR A 50 -7.32 5.03 -5.32
N ASN A 51 -7.84 5.58 -4.22
CA ASN A 51 -7.17 5.55 -2.92
C ASN A 51 -7.37 4.19 -2.24
N MET A 52 -6.36 3.31 -2.30
CA MET A 52 -6.51 1.95 -1.79
C MET A 52 -6.74 1.92 -0.28
N ASP A 53 -6.13 2.82 0.49
CA ASP A 53 -6.33 2.90 1.96
C ASP A 53 -7.78 3.26 2.30
N GLU A 54 -8.39 4.22 1.59
CA GLU A 54 -9.81 4.57 1.80
C GLU A 54 -10.74 3.38 1.51
N TYR A 55 -10.40 2.56 0.50
CA TYR A 55 -11.17 1.36 0.20
C TYR A 55 -10.96 0.30 1.27
N ILE A 56 -9.72 -0.01 1.67
CA ILE A 56 -9.39 -1.01 2.71
C ILE A 56 -10.07 -0.65 4.04
N PHE A 57 -9.87 0.57 4.54
CA PHE A 57 -10.33 0.99 5.86
C PHE A 57 -11.78 1.51 5.89
N GLY A 58 -12.39 1.77 4.72
CA GLY A 58 -13.75 2.32 4.62
C GLY A 58 -14.76 1.39 3.97
N LYS A 59 -14.47 0.91 2.76
CA LYS A 59 -15.45 0.21 1.91
C LYS A 59 -15.35 -1.31 2.01
N TYR A 60 -14.14 -1.84 2.16
CA TYR A 60 -13.86 -3.28 2.14
C TYR A 60 -14.14 -3.98 3.46
N ILE A 61 -14.07 -3.27 4.59
CA ILE A 61 -14.37 -3.84 5.92
C ILE A 61 -15.69 -4.63 5.92
N LYS A 62 -16.72 -4.10 5.23
CA LYS A 62 -18.06 -4.73 5.15
C LYS A 62 -18.15 -5.89 4.14
N ARG A 63 -17.14 -6.08 3.30
CA ARG A 63 -17.06 -7.10 2.24
C ARG A 63 -16.15 -8.27 2.61
N TYR A 64 -15.29 -8.10 3.62
CA TYR A 64 -14.48 -9.21 4.12
C TYR A 64 -15.36 -10.30 4.73
N SER A 65 -15.04 -11.55 4.40
CA SER A 65 -15.70 -12.75 4.91
C SER A 65 -14.63 -13.70 5.44
N LYS A 66 -14.98 -14.54 6.41
CA LYS A 66 -14.02 -15.45 7.02
C LYS A 66 -13.54 -16.52 6.04
N GLU A 67 -14.40 -16.90 5.10
CA GLU A 67 -14.14 -17.98 4.13
C GLU A 67 -13.26 -17.51 2.98
N LEU A 68 -13.52 -16.31 2.44
CA LEU A 68 -12.80 -15.80 1.27
C LEU A 68 -11.65 -14.87 1.67
N HIS A 69 -11.77 -14.17 2.79
CA HIS A 69 -10.83 -13.15 3.25
C HIS A 69 -10.34 -13.38 4.69
N PRO A 70 -9.83 -14.58 5.04
CA PRO A 70 -9.48 -14.93 6.42
C PRO A 70 -8.46 -13.99 7.08
N ALA A 71 -7.49 -13.44 6.34
CA ALA A 71 -6.48 -12.54 6.90
C ALA A 71 -7.09 -11.19 7.27
N ASN A 72 -7.70 -10.47 6.32
CA ASN A 72 -8.32 -9.18 6.60
C ASN A 72 -9.51 -9.31 7.55
N TRP A 73 -10.27 -10.41 7.48
CA TRP A 73 -11.33 -10.68 8.45
C TRP A 73 -10.77 -10.82 9.87
N ALA A 74 -9.69 -11.59 10.06
CA ALA A 74 -9.05 -11.74 11.37
C ALA A 74 -8.52 -10.43 11.93
N TRP A 75 -8.03 -9.53 11.07
CA TRP A 75 -7.55 -8.20 11.47
C TRP A 75 -8.70 -7.27 11.85
N PHE A 76 -9.63 -6.99 10.93
CA PHE A 76 -10.65 -5.96 11.11
C PHE A 76 -11.74 -6.34 12.12
N PHE A 77 -11.93 -7.62 12.38
CA PHE A 77 -12.91 -8.13 13.35
C PHE A 77 -12.26 -8.63 14.65
N ALA A 78 -10.98 -8.33 14.87
CA ALA A 78 -10.36 -8.47 16.19
C ALA A 78 -11.02 -7.53 17.21
N GLU A 79 -10.94 -7.87 18.50
CA GLU A 79 -11.47 -7.02 19.58
C GLU A 79 -10.90 -5.60 19.55
N ASN A 80 -9.60 -5.48 19.24
CA ASN A 80 -8.93 -4.21 18.95
C ASN A 80 -8.04 -4.38 17.72
N PRO A 81 -8.50 -3.94 16.52
CA PRO A 81 -7.75 -4.13 15.27
C PRO A 81 -6.37 -3.45 15.24
N LEU A 82 -6.22 -2.31 15.94
CA LEU A 82 -4.93 -1.62 16.02
C LEU A 82 -3.95 -2.40 16.89
N ASP A 83 -4.38 -2.83 18.08
CA ASP A 83 -3.56 -3.66 18.96
C ASP A 83 -3.20 -4.99 18.27
N TRP A 84 -4.18 -5.59 17.60
CA TRP A 84 -3.98 -6.81 16.84
C TRP A 84 -2.88 -6.66 15.78
N ALA A 85 -2.89 -5.56 15.01
CA ALA A 85 -1.86 -5.29 14.00
C ALA A 85 -0.45 -5.11 14.61
N LEU A 86 -0.37 -4.74 15.88
CA LEU A 86 0.88 -4.60 16.63
C LEU A 86 1.22 -5.85 17.46
N SER A 87 0.41 -6.90 17.42
CA SER A 87 0.57 -8.09 18.28
C SER A 87 1.53 -9.15 17.72
N PHE A 88 1.91 -9.06 16.44
CA PHE A 88 2.78 -10.06 15.78
C PHE A 88 4.09 -10.27 16.50
N SER A 89 4.51 -11.53 16.65
CA SER A 89 5.71 -11.90 17.41
C SER A 89 7.01 -11.58 16.67
N SER A 90 6.95 -11.47 15.34
CA SER A 90 8.10 -11.22 14.48
C SER A 90 7.69 -10.51 13.19
N TRP A 91 8.68 -9.91 12.52
CA TRP A 91 8.50 -9.34 11.19
C TRP A 91 8.04 -10.37 10.15
N GLU A 92 8.59 -11.59 10.18
CA GLU A 92 8.22 -12.65 9.24
C GLU A 92 6.72 -13.00 9.35
N GLU A 93 6.20 -13.10 10.58
CA GLU A 93 4.78 -13.35 10.80
C GLU A 93 3.90 -12.20 10.30
N ASN A 94 4.34 -10.95 10.52
CA ASN A 94 3.65 -9.76 10.01
C ASN A 94 3.68 -9.71 8.48
N ASN A 95 4.81 -10.01 7.86
CA ASN A 95 4.96 -10.00 6.40
C ASN A 95 4.12 -11.09 5.74
N GLN A 96 4.09 -12.31 6.30
CA GLN A 96 3.21 -13.38 5.82
C GLN A 96 1.73 -13.01 5.88
N PHE A 97 1.32 -12.31 6.95
CA PHE A 97 -0.02 -11.73 7.03
C PHE A 97 -0.25 -10.73 5.89
N ASN A 98 0.64 -9.77 5.68
CA ASN A 98 0.49 -8.74 4.64
C ASN A 98 0.44 -9.34 3.23
N ILE A 99 1.20 -10.40 2.95
CA ILE A 99 1.14 -11.15 1.68
C ILE A 99 -0.23 -11.78 1.48
N ALA A 100 -0.78 -12.45 2.50
CA ALA A 100 -2.12 -13.05 2.43
C ALA A 100 -3.21 -11.97 2.28
N ALA A 101 -3.13 -10.90 3.08
CA ALA A 101 -4.04 -9.77 3.04
C ALA A 101 -4.03 -9.06 1.69
N THR A 102 -2.86 -8.95 1.04
CA THR A 102 -2.71 -8.35 -0.30
C THR A 102 -3.52 -9.12 -1.35
N ALA A 103 -3.49 -10.45 -1.34
CA ALA A 103 -4.26 -11.26 -2.30
C ALA A 103 -5.78 -11.07 -2.13
N GLU A 104 -6.24 -10.96 -0.88
CA GLU A 104 -7.63 -10.68 -0.53
C GLU A 104 -8.07 -9.27 -0.94
N GLN A 105 -7.22 -8.27 -0.72
CA GLN A 105 -7.48 -6.89 -1.12
C GLN A 105 -7.50 -6.75 -2.66
N LEU A 106 -6.63 -7.48 -3.36
CA LEU A 106 -6.63 -7.54 -4.83
C LEU A 106 -7.90 -8.19 -5.38
N ASN A 107 -8.48 -9.16 -4.67
CA ASN A 107 -9.78 -9.73 -5.06
C ASN A 107 -10.87 -8.65 -5.08
N LEU A 108 -11.04 -7.91 -3.97
CA LEU A 108 -12.05 -6.84 -3.88
C LEU A 108 -11.77 -5.69 -4.85
N PHE A 109 -10.48 -5.37 -5.08
CA PHE A 109 -10.07 -4.39 -6.09
C PHE A 109 -10.52 -4.82 -7.48
N CYS A 110 -10.31 -6.08 -7.84
CA CYS A 110 -10.72 -6.59 -9.14
C CYS A 110 -12.24 -6.53 -9.35
N GLU A 111 -13.04 -6.79 -8.31
CA GLU A 111 -14.51 -6.63 -8.37
C GLU A 111 -14.93 -5.17 -8.65
N ASP A 112 -14.17 -4.19 -8.15
CA ASP A 112 -14.41 -2.78 -8.42
C ASP A 112 -13.95 -2.39 -9.84
N ILE A 113 -12.75 -2.84 -10.24
CA ILE A 113 -12.18 -2.57 -11.56
C ILE A 113 -13.05 -3.12 -12.68
N GLN A 114 -13.70 -4.26 -12.49
CA GLN A 114 -14.62 -4.85 -13.49
C GLN A 114 -15.85 -3.97 -13.77
N LYS A 115 -16.19 -3.04 -12.87
CA LYS A 115 -17.32 -2.11 -13.03
C LYS A 115 -16.91 -0.78 -13.66
N ILE A 116 -15.61 -0.54 -13.78
CA ILE A 116 -15.05 0.66 -14.40
C ILE A 116 -14.84 0.40 -15.90
N ASP A 117 -15.04 1.45 -16.70
CA ASP A 117 -14.81 1.41 -18.14
C ASP A 117 -13.39 0.88 -18.47
N LYS A 118 -13.30 0.02 -19.50
CA LYS A 118 -12.04 -0.61 -19.92
C LYS A 118 -11.04 0.37 -20.51
N ASP A 119 -11.48 1.55 -20.94
CA ASP A 119 -10.62 2.60 -21.48
C ASP A 119 -10.27 3.64 -20.41
N GLN A 120 -11.05 3.74 -19.33
CA GLN A 120 -10.73 4.62 -18.20
C GLN A 120 -9.42 4.20 -17.53
N ALA A 121 -8.43 5.09 -17.62
CA ALA A 121 -7.15 4.95 -16.95
C ALA A 121 -7.25 5.30 -15.47
N ILE A 122 -6.51 4.56 -14.64
CA ILE A 122 -6.65 4.56 -13.17
C ILE A 122 -5.28 4.73 -12.54
N LEU A 123 -5.18 5.65 -11.59
CA LEU A 123 -4.02 5.79 -10.70
C LEU A 123 -4.38 5.26 -9.32
N VAL A 124 -3.77 4.14 -8.94
CA VAL A 124 -3.96 3.49 -7.63
C VAL A 124 -2.90 3.99 -6.67
N ASP A 125 -3.33 4.46 -5.50
CA ASP A 125 -2.48 5.00 -4.45
C ASP A 125 -2.42 4.04 -3.26
N GLY A 126 -1.22 3.52 -3.00
CA GLY A 126 -0.87 2.84 -1.76
C GLY A 126 -1.59 1.51 -1.53
N GLY A 127 -1.92 1.25 -0.26
CA GLY A 127 -2.66 0.08 0.24
C GLY A 127 -1.98 -1.29 0.17
N ILE A 128 -0.87 -1.44 -0.56
CA ILE A 128 -0.12 -2.70 -0.63
C ILE A 128 1.35 -2.47 -0.25
N THR A 129 1.85 -3.36 0.62
CA THR A 129 3.21 -3.33 1.18
C THR A 129 4.12 -4.40 0.59
N ASN A 130 3.62 -5.21 -0.35
CA ASN A 130 4.37 -6.25 -1.04
C ASN A 130 4.34 -6.04 -2.57
N PRO A 131 5.18 -5.15 -3.13
CA PRO A 131 5.25 -4.89 -4.57
C PRO A 131 5.50 -6.14 -5.43
N ALA A 132 6.18 -7.17 -4.92
CA ALA A 132 6.38 -8.43 -5.62
C ALA A 132 5.04 -9.14 -5.89
N MET A 133 4.07 -9.03 -4.98
CA MET A 133 2.72 -9.58 -5.19
C MET A 133 1.98 -8.82 -6.29
N LEU A 134 2.14 -7.50 -6.37
CA LEU A 134 1.61 -6.71 -7.48
C LEU A 134 2.24 -7.11 -8.82
N ALA A 135 3.55 -7.34 -8.87
CA ALA A 135 4.25 -7.77 -10.08
C ALA A 135 3.80 -9.16 -10.59
N ARG A 136 3.11 -9.96 -9.76
CA ARG A 136 2.50 -11.23 -10.21
C ARG A 136 1.21 -11.02 -11.01
N VAL A 137 0.53 -9.88 -10.82
CA VAL A 137 -0.78 -9.59 -11.43
C VAL A 137 -0.76 -8.43 -12.43
N LEU A 138 0.22 -7.54 -12.34
CA LEU A 138 0.45 -6.39 -13.23
C LEU A 138 1.82 -6.48 -13.90
N ASP A 139 1.99 -5.74 -15.00
CA ASP A 139 3.31 -5.49 -15.56
C ASP A 139 4.11 -4.57 -14.63
N THR A 140 5.41 -4.80 -14.45
CA THR A 140 6.24 -3.99 -13.55
C THR A 140 6.36 -2.53 -14.00
N HIS A 141 6.17 -2.25 -15.30
CA HIS A 141 6.08 -0.88 -15.83
C HIS A 141 4.78 -0.15 -15.43
N GLN A 142 3.81 -0.86 -14.87
CA GLN A 142 2.57 -0.29 -14.31
C GLN A 142 2.68 -0.01 -12.81
N ILE A 143 3.84 -0.26 -12.19
CA ILE A 143 4.07 -0.07 -10.77
C ILE A 143 5.27 0.87 -10.60
N CYS A 144 5.18 1.83 -9.69
CA CYS A 144 6.33 2.57 -9.21
C CYS A 144 6.28 2.75 -7.69
N CYS A 145 7.43 2.99 -7.09
CA CYS A 145 7.56 3.19 -5.65
C CYS A 145 8.07 4.60 -5.34
N ILE A 146 7.49 5.26 -4.34
CA ILE A 146 8.09 6.44 -3.72
C ILE A 146 8.76 6.02 -2.42
N LYS A 147 10.08 6.23 -2.35
CA LYS A 147 10.92 5.94 -1.18
C LYS A 147 11.34 7.22 -0.47
N VAL A 148 11.44 7.15 0.84
CA VAL A 148 12.05 8.16 1.70
C VAL A 148 13.01 7.45 2.65
N GLU A 149 14.10 8.11 3.05
CA GLU A 149 15.05 7.56 4.03
C GLU A 149 14.41 7.29 5.39
N ASP A 150 14.91 6.27 6.09
CA ASP A 150 14.34 5.78 7.35
C ASP A 150 14.30 6.89 8.41
N ASP A 151 15.39 7.67 8.53
CA ASP A 151 15.47 8.79 9.48
C ASP A 151 14.40 9.85 9.23
N LEU A 152 14.15 10.18 7.95
CA LEU A 152 13.10 11.13 7.59
C LEU A 152 11.71 10.52 7.82
N CYS A 153 11.53 9.22 7.59
CA CYS A 153 10.28 8.52 7.93
C CYS A 153 9.98 8.59 9.44
N ILE A 154 10.98 8.32 10.29
CA ILE A 154 10.88 8.43 11.75
C ILE A 154 10.54 9.85 12.16
N ARG A 155 11.28 10.86 11.68
CA ARG A 155 10.99 12.27 12.00
C ARG A 155 9.55 12.65 11.65
N ILE A 156 9.04 12.21 10.49
CA ILE A 156 7.65 12.48 10.11
C ILE A 156 6.66 11.81 11.07
N TRP A 157 6.93 10.58 11.53
CA TRP A 157 6.07 9.93 12.52
C TRP A 157 6.10 10.60 13.89
N GLU A 158 7.26 11.10 14.29
CA GLU A 158 7.46 11.74 15.60
C GLU A 158 6.89 13.17 15.65
N ASP A 159 7.12 13.96 14.59
CA ASP A 159 6.98 15.42 14.64
C ASP A 159 5.82 15.96 13.80
N CYS A 160 5.35 15.24 12.78
CA CYS A 160 4.35 15.73 11.84
C CYS A 160 2.96 15.74 12.48
N LYS A 161 2.26 16.89 12.43
CA LYS A 161 0.93 17.05 13.05
C LYS A 161 -0.10 16.06 12.52
N GLU A 162 -0.04 15.76 11.23
CA GLU A 162 -0.91 14.81 10.53
C GLU A 162 -0.73 13.36 11.01
N ARG A 163 0.38 13.06 11.68
CA ARG A 163 0.70 11.72 12.23
C ARG A 163 0.39 11.58 13.71
N GLN A 164 0.25 12.70 14.43
CA GLN A 164 -0.05 12.70 15.87
C GLN A 164 -1.29 11.88 16.24
N PRO A 165 -2.42 11.92 15.51
CA PRO A 165 -3.59 11.12 15.89
C PRO A 165 -3.30 9.61 15.97
N MET A 166 -2.51 9.08 15.04
CA MET A 166 -2.12 7.66 15.05
C MET A 166 -1.18 7.34 16.23
N LYS A 167 -0.21 8.22 16.50
CA LYS A 167 0.71 8.09 17.63
C LYS A 167 -0.07 8.09 18.95
N GLU A 168 -1.00 9.01 19.12
CA GLU A 168 -1.88 9.11 20.29
C GLU A 168 -2.72 7.83 20.47
N MET A 169 -3.30 7.30 19.39
CA MET A 169 -4.06 6.04 19.43
C MET A 169 -3.20 4.86 19.90
N ILE A 170 -1.95 4.75 19.41
CA ILE A 170 -1.02 3.70 19.85
C ILE A 170 -0.64 3.88 21.33
N LEU A 171 -0.41 5.12 21.76
CA LEU A 171 -0.05 5.42 23.15
C LEU A 171 -1.21 5.23 24.15
N GLN A 172 -2.43 4.99 23.68
CA GLN A 172 -3.57 4.59 24.50
C GLN A 172 -3.68 3.06 24.68
N LEU A 173 -2.88 2.28 23.96
CA LEU A 173 -2.88 0.83 24.08
C LEU A 173 -2.08 0.35 25.31
N PRO A 174 -2.30 -0.89 25.78
CA PRO A 174 -1.44 -1.51 26.79
C PRO A 174 0.04 -1.54 26.35
N SER A 175 0.97 -1.29 27.28
CA SER A 175 2.41 -1.14 26.99
C SER A 175 2.71 -0.08 25.91
N PRO A 176 2.32 1.19 26.13
CA PRO A 176 2.26 2.20 25.07
C PRO A 176 3.62 2.50 24.41
N GLN A 177 4.69 2.63 25.20
CA GLN A 177 6.02 2.93 24.68
C GLN A 177 6.62 1.76 23.91
N GLU A 178 6.38 0.54 24.38
CA GLU A 178 6.79 -0.68 23.67
C GLU A 178 6.07 -0.80 22.32
N LYS A 179 4.75 -0.53 22.29
CA LYS A 179 3.97 -0.55 21.05
C LYS A 179 4.34 0.55 20.08
N TRP A 180 4.67 1.74 20.57
CA TRP A 180 5.16 2.81 19.72
C TRP A 180 6.52 2.46 19.09
N SER A 181 7.47 1.97 19.89
CA SER A 181 8.76 1.49 19.37
C SER A 181 8.56 0.39 18.33
N LYS A 182 7.73 -0.61 18.64
CA LYS A 182 7.44 -1.71 17.74
C LYS A 182 6.78 -1.25 16.43
N PHE A 183 5.88 -0.26 16.51
CA PHE A 183 5.27 0.33 15.33
C PHE A 183 6.32 0.99 14.41
N LEU A 184 7.24 1.77 14.97
CA LEU A 184 8.32 2.40 14.21
C LEU A 184 9.26 1.35 13.59
N ASP A 185 9.68 0.36 14.38
CA ASP A 185 10.55 -0.73 13.89
C ASP A 185 9.88 -1.52 12.75
N THR A 186 8.59 -1.82 12.90
CA THR A 186 7.80 -2.52 11.87
C THR A 186 7.69 -1.67 10.60
N ASN A 187 7.49 -0.35 10.72
CA ASN A 187 7.45 0.55 9.55
C ASN A 187 8.80 0.57 8.81
N ILE A 188 9.92 0.58 9.52
CA ILE A 188 11.26 0.55 8.90
C ILE A 188 11.47 -0.76 8.14
N LEU A 189 11.16 -1.90 8.77
CA LEU A 189 11.29 -3.21 8.13
C LEU A 189 10.40 -3.33 6.89
N MET A 190 9.18 -2.81 6.98
CA MET A 190 8.24 -2.75 5.86
C MET A 190 8.75 -1.87 4.71
N ASN A 191 9.30 -0.69 5.01
CA ASN A 191 9.85 0.21 4.01
C ASN A 191 11.04 -0.44 3.27
N ARG A 192 11.90 -1.13 4.01
CA ARG A 192 13.04 -1.87 3.44
C ARG A 192 12.59 -3.05 2.60
N GLN A 193 11.57 -3.80 3.05
CA GLN A 193 10.98 -4.88 2.26
C GLN A 193 10.41 -4.37 0.93
N ILE A 194 9.64 -3.28 0.96
CA ILE A 194 9.09 -2.65 -0.24
C ILE A 194 10.21 -2.28 -1.22
N GLU A 195 11.29 -1.68 -0.72
CA GLU A 195 12.44 -1.33 -1.54
C GLU A 195 13.12 -2.56 -2.16
N THR A 196 13.41 -3.58 -1.34
CA THR A 196 14.01 -4.84 -1.81
C THR A 196 13.15 -5.49 -2.88
N GLU A 197 11.85 -5.67 -2.62
CA GLU A 197 10.93 -6.26 -3.59
C GLU A 197 10.85 -5.43 -4.88
N CYS A 198 10.89 -4.10 -4.80
CA CYS A 198 10.92 -3.26 -5.99
C CYS A 198 12.19 -3.48 -6.82
N ARG A 199 13.36 -3.51 -6.17
CA ARG A 199 14.65 -3.74 -6.84
C ARG A 199 14.69 -5.12 -7.50
N GLU A 200 14.29 -6.16 -6.79
CA GLU A 200 14.30 -7.55 -7.27
C GLU A 200 13.36 -7.77 -8.46
N ASN A 201 12.25 -7.02 -8.53
CA ASN A 201 11.27 -7.11 -9.61
C ASN A 201 11.45 -6.05 -10.71
N GLY A 202 12.49 -5.22 -10.64
CA GLY A 202 12.72 -4.15 -11.63
C GLY A 202 11.64 -3.06 -11.63
N ILE A 203 10.95 -2.86 -10.51
CA ILE A 203 9.97 -1.78 -10.31
C ILE A 203 10.74 -0.47 -10.09
N LYS A 204 10.30 0.59 -10.78
CA LYS A 204 10.96 1.90 -10.71
C LYS A 204 10.76 2.55 -9.34
N ILE A 205 11.84 3.02 -8.74
CA ILE A 205 11.85 3.71 -7.45
C ILE A 205 12.19 5.19 -7.67
N PHE A 206 11.35 6.07 -7.13
CA PHE A 206 11.57 7.51 -7.04
C PHE A 206 11.93 7.86 -5.59
N TYR A 207 13.02 8.60 -5.39
CA TYR A 207 13.50 8.98 -4.07
C TYR A 207 13.01 10.38 -3.74
N ARG A 208 12.30 10.50 -2.62
CA ARG A 208 11.85 11.78 -2.09
C ARG A 208 12.80 12.22 -0.99
N GLU A 209 13.43 13.36 -1.19
CA GLU A 209 14.21 14.04 -0.17
C GLU A 209 13.31 14.98 0.65
N ASP A 210 13.85 15.52 1.75
CA ASP A 210 13.11 16.41 2.65
C ASP A 210 12.62 17.68 1.92
N LYS A 211 13.43 18.19 0.99
CA LYS A 211 13.14 19.41 0.23
C LYS A 211 12.38 19.17 -1.07
N THR A 212 12.16 17.92 -1.47
CA THR A 212 11.46 17.62 -2.72
C THR A 212 10.00 18.03 -2.59
N THR A 213 9.53 18.91 -3.48
CA THR A 213 8.14 19.36 -3.45
C THR A 213 7.20 18.29 -4.03
N VAL A 214 5.91 18.43 -3.75
CA VAL A 214 4.87 17.57 -4.35
C VAL A 214 4.86 17.70 -5.87
N ASP A 215 5.00 18.92 -6.38
CA ASP A 215 4.97 19.21 -7.82
C ASP A 215 6.18 18.60 -8.53
N ASP A 216 7.37 18.68 -7.93
CA ASP A 216 8.59 18.05 -8.48
C ASP A 216 8.39 16.53 -8.61
N MET A 217 7.94 15.88 -7.54
CA MET A 217 7.66 14.44 -7.55
C MET A 217 6.57 14.07 -8.55
N ALA A 218 5.47 14.83 -8.59
CA ALA A 218 4.36 14.57 -9.50
C ALA A 218 4.78 14.71 -10.96
N ASN A 219 5.56 15.74 -11.29
CA ASN A 219 6.09 15.97 -12.63
C ASN A 219 7.07 14.87 -13.03
N GLU A 220 7.97 14.47 -12.13
CA GLU A 220 8.94 13.41 -12.40
C GLU A 220 8.23 12.07 -12.67
N ILE A 221 7.30 11.66 -11.81
CA ILE A 221 6.54 10.42 -11.98
C ILE A 221 5.71 10.47 -13.27
N THR A 222 5.03 11.58 -13.53
CA THR A 222 4.24 11.73 -14.77
C THR A 222 5.13 11.58 -16.01
N THR A 223 6.28 12.24 -16.01
CA THR A 223 7.22 12.26 -17.15
C THR A 223 7.95 10.94 -17.33
N LEU A 224 8.28 10.23 -16.26
CA LEU A 224 9.20 9.09 -16.30
C LEU A 224 8.54 7.74 -16.10
N PHE A 225 7.27 7.71 -15.69
CA PHE A 225 6.48 6.51 -15.44
C PHE A 225 5.16 6.52 -16.22
N LEU A 226 4.44 7.64 -16.25
CA LEU A 226 3.15 7.74 -16.95
C LEU A 226 3.25 8.14 -18.44
N LYS A 227 4.46 8.18 -19.01
CA LYS A 227 4.81 8.74 -20.34
C LYS A 227 4.13 8.08 -21.56
N LYS A 228 3.14 7.20 -21.35
CA LYS A 228 2.33 6.54 -22.38
C LYS A 228 0.84 6.94 -22.34
N ILE A 229 0.44 7.89 -21.50
CA ILE A 229 -0.97 8.29 -21.31
C ILE A 229 -1.30 9.61 -22.04
N THR A 230 -0.29 10.40 -22.42
CA THR A 230 -0.42 11.65 -23.17
C THR A 230 0.16 11.52 -24.57
#